data_AF-A0A7Y2RB26-F1
#
_entry.id   AF-A0A7Y2RB26-F1
#
_cell.length_a   1.000
_cell.length_b   1.000
_cell.length_c   1.000
_cell.angle_alpha   90.00
_cell.angle_beta   90.00
_cell.angle_gamma   90.00
#
_symmetry.space_group_name_H-M   'P 1'
#
loop_
_entity.id
_entity.type
_entity.pdbx_description
1 polymer ?
#
loop_
_entity_poly.entity_id
_entity_poly.type
_entity_poly.pdbx_seq_one_letter_code
_entity_poly.pdbx_strand_id
1 'polypeptide(L)' 'MPYVTRNDDNEIAGLFEQFQGGYAEELLPDDAAEVVAFSAKADAALAACRAEMSRLTREGD' A
#
# COMPACT_ATOMS: atom_id res chain seq x y z
N MET A 1 -9.85 -5.59 -13.38
CA MET A 1 -9.46 -6.87 -14.01
C MET A 1 -8.07 -6.69 -14.60
N PRO A 2 -7.02 -7.40 -14.14
CA PRO A 2 -5.68 -7.26 -14.74
C PRO A 2 -5.67 -7.80 -16.18
N TYR A 3 -4.80 -7.27 -17.03
CA TYR A 3 -4.59 -7.79 -18.39
C TYR A 3 -3.18 -8.37 -18.53
N VAL A 4 -3.04 -9.33 -19.43
CA VAL A 4 -1.78 -10.07 -19.64
C VAL A 4 -1.23 -9.83 -21.04
N THR A 5 0.09 -9.79 -21.17
CA THR A 5 0.75 -9.87 -22.48
C THR A 5 1.15 -11.29 -22.77
N ARG A 6 1.23 -11.63 -24.06
CA ARG A 6 1.69 -12.95 -24.51
C ARG A 6 2.95 -12.84 -25.37
N ASN A 7 3.81 -13.85 -25.30
CA ASN A 7 4.95 -14.00 -26.21
C ASN A 7 4.51 -14.62 -27.56
N ASP A 8 5.47 -14.82 -28.47
CA ASP A 8 5.23 -15.40 -29.81
C ASP A 8 4.70 -16.84 -29.76
N ASP A 9 5.01 -17.56 -28.68
CA ASP A 9 4.51 -18.91 -28.38
C ASP A 9 3.13 -18.89 -27.68
N ASN A 10 2.53 -17.70 -27.56
CA ASN A 10 1.22 -17.48 -26.96
C ASN A 10 1.16 -17.80 -25.45
N GLU A 11 2.30 -17.80 -24.76
CA GLU A 11 2.41 -17.95 -23.30
C GLU A 11 2.28 -16.60 -22.59
N ILE A 12 1.85 -16.61 -21.33
CA ILE A 12 1.74 -15.38 -20.52
C ILE A 12 3.15 -14.87 -20.18
N ALA A 13 3.51 -13.70 -20.72
CA ALA A 13 4.82 -13.10 -20.57
C ALA A 13 4.84 -11.89 -19.62
N GLY A 14 3.67 -11.40 -19.20
CA GLY A 14 3.55 -10.28 -18.28
C GLY A 14 2.13 -10.13 -17.74
N LEU A 15 2.04 -9.64 -16.50
CA LEU A 15 0.79 -9.30 -15.81
C LEU A 15 0.81 -7.79 -15.52
N PHE A 16 -0.20 -7.08 -16.01
CA PHE A 16 -0.31 -5.64 -15.83
C PHE A 16 -1.61 -5.30 -15.12
N GLU A 17 -1.51 -4.35 -14.19
CA GLU A 17 -2.68 -3.77 -13.57
C GLU A 17 -3.45 -2.95 -14.60
N GLN A 18 -4.77 -3.18 -14.67
CA GLN A 18 -5.64 -2.30 -15.43
C GLN A 18 -5.90 -1.05 -14.59
N PHE A 19 -5.50 0.11 -15.10
CA PHE A 19 -5.88 1.40 -14.52
C PHE A 19 -7.39 1.43 -14.35
N GLN A 20 -7.86 1.49 -13.11
CA GLN A 20 -9.28 1.67 -12.83
C GLN A 20 -9.58 3.13 -13.19
N GLY A 21 -10.30 3.34 -14.30
CA GLY A 21 -10.79 4.66 -14.66
C GLY A 21 -11.79 5.11 -13.59
N GLY A 22 -11.53 6.27 -13.00
CA GLY A 22 -12.20 6.67 -11.77
C GLY A 22 -11.62 5.87 -10.60
N TYR A 23 -10.65 6.46 -9.91
CA TYR A 23 -10.48 6.13 -8.51
C TYR A 23 -11.89 6.25 -7.89
N ALA A 24 -12.33 5.25 -7.13
CA ALA A 24 -13.40 5.48 -6.17
C ALA A 24 -12.80 6.35 -5.06
N GLU A 25 -12.50 7.60 -5.40
CA GLU A 25 -12.26 8.68 -4.45
C GLU A 25 -13.63 9.02 -3.86
N GLU A 26 -14.19 8.09 -3.10
CA GLU A 26 -15.03 8.46 -1.98
C GLU A 26 -14.06 9.04 -0.94
N LEU A 27 -13.64 10.28 -1.18
CA LEU A 27 -12.96 11.08 -0.18
C LEU A 27 -13.98 11.26 0.94
N LEU A 28 -13.90 10.38 1.94
CA LEU A 28 -14.50 10.69 3.24
C LEU A 28 -13.96 12.06 3.64
N PRO A 29 -14.81 12.95 4.18
CA PRO A 29 -14.34 14.22 4.70
C PRO A 29 -13.11 14.01 5.60
N ASP A 30 -12.11 14.88 5.50
CA ASP A 30 -10.86 14.74 6.28
C ASP A 30 -11.11 14.70 7.80
N ASP A 31 -12.29 15.17 8.25
CA ASP A 31 -12.77 15.15 9.63
C ASP A 31 -13.70 13.95 9.96
N ALA A 32 -13.84 12.99 9.05
CA ALA A 32 -14.56 11.75 9.31
C ALA A 32 -13.91 11.04 10.51
N ALA A 33 -14.67 10.87 11.59
CA ALA A 33 -14.16 10.35 12.86
C ALA A 33 -13.44 8.99 12.71
N GLU A 34 -13.90 8.15 11.78
CA GLU A 34 -13.29 6.85 11.47
C GLU A 34 -11.92 7.00 10.79
N VAL A 35 -11.75 7.97 9.88
CA VAL A 35 -10.48 8.26 9.20
C VAL A 35 -9.47 8.83 10.18
N VAL A 36 -9.91 9.75 11.05
CA VAL A 36 -9.06 10.31 12.13
C VAL A 36 -8.61 9.22 13.10
N ALA A 37 -9.53 8.33 13.52
CA ALA A 37 -9.22 7.23 14.41
C ALA A 37 -8.25 6.21 13.76
N PHE A 38 -8.45 5.89 12.48
CA PHE A 38 -7.55 5.02 11.73
C PHE A 38 -6.15 5.64 11.61
N SER A 39 -6.07 6.92 11.23
CA SER A 39 -4.80 7.62 11.01
C SER A 39 -3.97 7.68 12.29
N ALA A 40 -4.58 8.03 13.43
CA ALA A 40 -3.91 8.04 14.72
C ALA A 40 -3.34 6.66 15.11
N LYS A 41 -4.08 5.59 14.82
CA LYS A 41 -3.62 4.21 15.05
C LYS A 41 -2.47 3.83 14.11
N ALA A 42 -2.56 4.21 12.84
CA ALA A 42 -1.54 3.93 11.83
C ALA A 42 -0.22 4.64 12.16
N ASP A 43 -0.28 5.92 12.57
CA ASP A 43 0.89 6.69 12.97
C ASP A 43 1.60 6.07 14.18
N ALA A 44 0.84 5.62 15.18
CA ALA A 44 1.40 4.93 16.34
C ALA A 44 2.09 3.61 15.95
N ALA A 45 1.48 2.83 15.04
CA ALA A 45 2.08 1.60 14.53
C ALA A 45 3.37 1.88 13.74
N LEU A 46 3.37 2.91 12.90
CA LEU A 46 4.55 3.32 12.12
C LEU A 46 5.70 3.78 13.03
N ALA A 47 5.40 4.53 14.08
CA ALA A 47 6.39 4.94 15.08
C ALA A 47 7.01 3.73 15.79
N ALA A 48 6.19 2.75 16.18
CA ALA A 48 6.67 1.50 16.80
C ALA A 48 7.56 0.70 15.85
N CYS A 49 7.18 0.53 14.58
CA CYS A 49 8.01 -0.13 13.58
C CYS A 49 9.36 0.59 13.38
N ARG A 50 9.37 1.93 13.33
CA ARG A 50 10.60 2.72 13.20
C ARG A 50 11.51 2.56 14.42
N ALA A 51 10.95 2.53 15.63
CA ALA A 51 11.70 2.31 16.85
C ALA A 51 12.34 0.91 16.87
N GLU A 52 11.61 -0.11 16.46
CA GLU A 52 12.12 -1.49 16.39
C GLU A 52 13.20 -1.66 15.33
N MET A 53 13.02 -1.09 14.13
CA MET A 53 14.06 -1.05 13.10
C MET A 53 15.32 -0.33 13.57
N SER A 54 15.15 0.75 14.33
CA SER A 54 16.27 1.50 14.93
C SER A 54 16.97 0.76 16.07
N ARG A 55 16.30 -0.22 16.69
CA ARG A 55 16.89 -1.12 17.69
C ARG A 55 17.70 -2.21 17.01
N LEU A 56 17.10 -2.89 16.02
CA LEU A 56 17.75 -3.96 15.26
C LEU A 56 19.01 -3.50 14.53
N THR A 57 19.01 -2.28 13.99
CA THR A 57 20.20 -1.68 13.35
C THR A 57 21.31 -1.31 14.32
N ARG A 58 21.02 -1.17 15.62
CA ARG A 58 22.01 -0.90 16.67
C ARG A 58 22.59 -2.15 17.33
N GLU A 59 21.92 -3.28 17.21
CA GLU A 59 22.37 -4.58 17.76
C GLU A 59 23.21 -5.38 16.75
N GLY A 60 23.38 -4.88 15.52
CA GLY A 60 24.12 -5.52 14.43
C GLY A 60 25.50 -4.93 14.12
N ASP A 61 25.96 -3.94 14.89
CA ASP A 61 27.32 -3.37 14.89
C ASP A 61 28.10 -3.85 16.14
#